data_AF-A0A818R8A0-F1
#
_entry.id   AF-A0A818R8A0-F1
#
_cell.length_a   1.000
_cell.length_b   1.000
_cell.length_c   1.000
_cell.angle_alpha   90.00
_cell.angle_beta   90.00
_cell.angle_gamma   90.00
#
_symmetry.space_group_name_H-M   'P 1'
#
loop_
_entity.id
_entity.type
_entity.pdbx_description
1 polymer ?
#
loop_
_entity_poly.entity_id
_entity_poly.type
_entity_poly.pdbx_seq_one_letter_code
_entity_poly.pdbx_strand_id
1 'polypeptide(L)'
;MKKRHKSKSAQAAAERDIELYVRLEFDDQPIVEEYILRNAIERSINILFGEIGSQSIHVEIVSFRYGTATIRTKAKMLNQVRCALSFYGLHDKRECAFRIDTKTEEGGNNDDDDDDDDEESLIMPID
;
A
#
# COMPACT_ATOMS: atom_id res chain seq x y z
N MET A 1 -5.72 -33.27 20.68
CA MET A 1 -5.31 -32.34 19.60
C MET A 1 -6.51 -31.45 19.23
N LYS A 2 -6.55 -30.19 19.69
CA LYS A 2 -7.65 -29.25 19.39
C LYS A 2 -7.44 -28.62 18.01
N LYS A 3 -8.28 -28.95 17.03
CA LYS A 3 -8.29 -28.28 15.72
C LYS A 3 -8.80 -26.85 15.92
N ARG A 4 -7.94 -25.84 15.73
CA ARG A 4 -8.37 -24.43 15.71
C ARG A 4 -9.24 -24.24 14.48
N HIS A 5 -10.56 -24.18 14.68
CA HIS A 5 -11.47 -23.67 13.65
C HIS A 5 -11.12 -22.21 13.40
N LYS A 6 -10.40 -21.91 12.31
CA LYS A 6 -10.42 -20.56 11.74
C LYS A 6 -11.86 -20.28 11.36
N SER A 7 -12.45 -19.28 12.00
CA SER A 7 -13.81 -18.81 11.76
C SER A 7 -13.97 -18.44 10.28
N LYS A 8 -15.09 -18.85 9.66
CA LYS A 8 -15.39 -18.59 8.23
C LYS A 8 -15.25 -17.10 7.86
N SER A 9 -15.47 -16.20 8.81
CA SER A 9 -15.27 -14.75 8.66
C SER A 9 -13.81 -14.34 8.42
N ALA A 10 -12.83 -14.98 9.09
CA ALA A 10 -11.42 -14.70 8.87
C ALA A 10 -10.92 -15.19 7.50
N GLN A 11 -11.54 -16.27 6.98
CA GLN A 11 -11.23 -16.78 5.66
C GLN A 11 -11.81 -15.89 4.55
N ALA A 12 -13.03 -15.35 4.74
CA ALA A 12 -13.61 -14.37 3.82
C ALA A 12 -12.80 -13.06 3.76
N ALA A 13 -12.31 -12.56 4.91
CA ALA A 13 -11.49 -11.35 4.97
C ALA A 13 -10.13 -11.52 4.26
N ALA A 14 -9.53 -12.71 4.33
CA ALA A 14 -8.23 -13.01 3.73
C ALA A 14 -8.25 -13.11 2.19
N GLU A 15 -9.41 -13.40 1.60
CA GLU A 15 -9.62 -13.54 0.16
C GLU A 15 -10.11 -12.24 -0.52
N ARG A 16 -10.35 -11.18 0.26
CA ARG A 16 -10.68 -9.85 -0.28
C ARG A 16 -9.51 -9.30 -1.08
N ASP A 17 -9.84 -8.61 -2.16
CA ASP A 17 -8.88 -7.82 -2.92
C ASP A 17 -8.62 -6.50 -2.20
N ILE A 18 -7.36 -6.09 -2.18
CA ILE A 18 -6.87 -4.83 -1.62
C ILE A 18 -6.12 -4.10 -2.73
N GLU A 19 -6.40 -2.81 -2.86
CA GLU A 19 -5.67 -1.93 -3.77
C GLU A 19 -4.55 -1.19 -3.02
N LEU A 20 -3.39 -1.14 -3.66
CA LEU A 20 -2.20 -0.44 -3.20
C LEU A 20 -1.81 0.58 -4.26
N TYR A 21 -1.42 1.76 -3.80
CA TYR A 21 -0.79 2.77 -4.63
C TYR A 21 0.71 2.70 -4.43
N VAL A 22 1.43 2.46 -5.52
CA VAL A 22 2.86 2.19 -5.50
C VAL A 22 3.56 3.22 -6.37
N ARG A 23 4.56 3.90 -5.80
CA ARG A 23 5.42 4.84 -6.50
C ARG A 23 6.87 4.39 -6.36
N LEU A 24 7.62 4.48 -7.44
CA LEU A 24 9.07 4.31 -7.40
C LEU A 24 9.70 5.70 -7.34
N GLU A 25 10.57 5.91 -6.35
CA GLU A 25 11.32 7.15 -6.19
C GLU A 25 12.80 6.87 -6.43
N PHE A 26 13.43 7.73 -7.23
CA PHE A 26 14.88 7.85 -7.33
C PHE A 26 15.28 9.20 -6.70
N ASP A 27 16.47 9.27 -6.11
CA ASP A 27 16.96 10.49 -5.45
C ASP A 27 16.97 11.72 -6.36
N ASP A 28 17.20 11.52 -7.66
CA ASP A 28 17.31 12.54 -8.69
C ASP A 28 16.06 12.66 -9.59
N GLN A 29 15.06 11.78 -9.42
CA GLN A 29 13.89 11.72 -10.31
C GLN A 29 12.61 11.32 -9.57
N PRO A 30 11.70 12.27 -9.28
CA PRO A 30 10.49 12.02 -8.48
C PRO A 30 9.33 11.38 -9.27
N ILE A 31 9.39 11.41 -10.61
CA ILE A 31 8.36 10.86 -11.49
C ILE A 31 9.02 9.88 -12.46
N VAL A 32 8.54 8.64 -12.41
CA VAL A 32 9.04 7.52 -13.17
C VAL A 32 8.04 7.14 -14.26
N GLU A 33 8.54 6.79 -15.44
CA GLU A 33 7.72 6.34 -16.55
C GLU A 33 7.04 4.99 -16.24
N GLU A 34 5.85 4.77 -16.81
CA GLU A 34 5.05 3.56 -16.55
C GLU A 34 5.86 2.27 -16.77
N TYR A 35 6.61 2.18 -17.86
CA TYR A 35 7.35 0.96 -18.19
C TYR A 35 8.43 0.64 -17.15
N ILE A 36 9.10 1.66 -16.60
CA ILE A 36 10.12 1.51 -15.56
C ILE A 36 9.45 1.04 -14.27
N LEU A 37 8.35 1.70 -13.87
CA LEU A 37 7.62 1.36 -12.66
C LEU A 37 7.06 -0.08 -12.72
N ARG A 38 6.48 -0.46 -13.87
CA ARG A 38 6.00 -1.82 -14.12
C ARG A 38 7.12 -2.85 -13.97
N ASN A 39 8.24 -2.63 -14.66
CA ASN A 39 9.40 -3.53 -14.60
C ASN A 39 9.99 -3.63 -13.19
N ALA A 40 10.04 -2.52 -12.45
CA ALA A 40 10.49 -2.51 -11.06
C ALA A 40 9.57 -3.34 -10.15
N ILE A 41 8.25 -3.22 -10.30
CA ILE A 41 7.27 -4.00 -9.53
C ILE A 41 7.45 -5.49 -9.83
N GLU A 42 7.48 -5.88 -11.11
CA GLU A 42 7.63 -7.28 -11.52
C GLU A 42 8.97 -7.88 -11.03
N ARG A 43 10.07 -7.13 -11.17
CA ARG A 43 11.39 -7.54 -10.67
C ARG A 43 11.40 -7.69 -9.15
N SER A 44 10.78 -6.77 -8.40
CA SER A 44 10.76 -6.84 -6.94
C SER A 44 10.12 -8.13 -6.42
N ILE A 45 8.99 -8.53 -7.01
CA ILE A 45 8.28 -9.77 -6.67
C ILE A 45 9.11 -10.99 -7.10
N ASN A 46 9.65 -10.98 -8.32
CA ASN A 46 10.45 -12.10 -8.82
C ASN A 46 11.76 -12.30 -8.04
N ILE A 47 12.41 -11.24 -7.55
CA ILE A 47 13.63 -11.34 -6.74
C ILE A 47 13.34 -12.06 -5.42
N LEU A 48 12.25 -11.70 -4.75
CA LEU A 48 11.96 -12.27 -3.42
C LEU A 48 11.37 -13.68 -3.49
N PHE A 49 10.56 -13.98 -4.52
CA PHE A 49 9.77 -15.21 -4.57
C PHE A 49 10.12 -16.15 -5.72
N GLY A 50 10.98 -15.73 -6.65
CA GLY A 50 11.25 -16.45 -7.89
C GLY A 50 10.05 -16.48 -8.85
N GLU A 51 10.25 -17.01 -10.05
CA GLU A 51 9.20 -17.08 -11.07
C GLU A 51 8.00 -17.94 -10.66
N ILE A 52 8.22 -19.00 -9.88
CA ILE A 52 7.16 -19.90 -9.42
C ILE A 52 6.37 -19.25 -8.27
N GLY A 53 7.07 -18.59 -7.34
CA GLY A 53 6.43 -17.92 -6.21
C GLY A 53 5.68 -16.66 -6.61
N SER A 54 6.15 -15.93 -7.63
CA SER A 54 5.49 -14.72 -8.12
C SER A 54 4.10 -14.99 -8.70
N GLN A 55 3.91 -16.12 -9.38
CA GLN A 55 2.58 -16.57 -9.85
C GLN A 55 1.60 -16.79 -8.69
N SER A 56 2.09 -17.19 -7.52
CA SER A 56 1.27 -17.47 -6.35
C SER A 56 0.85 -16.21 -5.57
N ILE A 57 1.56 -15.09 -5.75
CA ILE A 57 1.37 -13.88 -4.94
C ILE A 57 0.25 -12.97 -5.47
N HIS A 58 -0.32 -13.27 -6.65
CA HIS A 58 -1.47 -12.56 -7.21
C HIS A 58 -1.35 -11.03 -7.09
N VAL A 59 -0.44 -10.46 -7.88
CA VAL A 59 -0.33 -9.00 -8.05
C VAL A 59 -0.79 -8.66 -9.45
N GLU A 60 -1.85 -7.87 -9.53
CA GLU A 60 -2.40 -7.34 -10.79
C GLU A 60 -2.15 -5.84 -10.82
N ILE A 61 -1.58 -5.32 -11.91
CA ILE A 61 -1.43 -3.88 -12.08
C ILE A 61 -2.67 -3.34 -12.80
N VAL A 62 -3.45 -2.52 -12.10
CA VAL A 62 -4.78 -2.06 -12.54
C VAL A 62 -4.69 -0.80 -13.40
N SER A 63 -3.84 0.16 -13.00
CA SER A 63 -3.74 1.45 -13.70
C SER A 63 -2.45 2.17 -13.36
N PHE A 64 -2.04 3.09 -14.24
CA PHE A 64 -0.94 4.02 -14.00
C PHE A 64 -1.43 5.45 -14.12
N ARG A 65 -1.09 6.30 -13.13
CA ARG A 65 -1.37 7.74 -13.16
C ARG A 65 -0.24 8.50 -12.48
N TYR A 66 0.31 9.51 -13.16
CA TYR A 66 1.29 10.46 -12.60
C TYR A 66 2.47 9.79 -11.86
N GLY A 67 3.07 8.74 -12.44
CA GLY A 67 4.19 8.01 -11.83
C GLY A 67 3.80 7.10 -10.66
N THR A 68 2.50 6.83 -10.50
CA THR A 68 1.94 5.91 -9.49
C THR A 68 1.25 4.75 -10.21
N ALA A 69 1.52 3.53 -9.75
CA ALA A 69 0.82 2.33 -10.16
C ALA A 69 -0.21 1.95 -9.09
N THR A 70 -1.45 1.71 -9.50
CA THR A 70 -2.42 1.03 -8.66
C THR A 70 -2.25 -0.47 -8.88
N ILE A 71 -1.87 -1.22 -7.84
CA ILE A 71 -1.81 -2.67 -7.88
C ILE A 71 -2.91 -3.26 -7.00
N ARG A 72 -3.45 -4.40 -7.41
CA ARG A 72 -4.43 -5.17 -6.67
C ARG A 72 -3.80 -6.47 -6.22
N THR A 73 -4.00 -6.83 -4.97
CA THR A 73 -3.56 -8.11 -4.41
C THR A 73 -4.53 -8.63 -3.37
N LYS A 74 -4.41 -9.92 -3.01
CA LYS A 74 -5.23 -10.52 -1.95
C LYS A 74 -4.76 -10.04 -0.58
N ALA A 75 -5.70 -9.82 0.34
CA ALA A 75 -5.41 -9.40 1.71
C ALA A 75 -4.39 -10.31 2.42
N LYS A 76 -4.46 -11.63 2.19
CA LYS A 76 -3.48 -12.59 2.72
C LYS A 76 -2.05 -12.41 2.18
N MET A 77 -1.89 -11.83 0.99
CA MET A 77 -0.61 -11.61 0.31
C MET A 77 -0.07 -10.20 0.51
N LEU A 78 -0.86 -9.27 1.06
CA LEU A 78 -0.50 -7.87 1.27
C LEU A 78 0.89 -7.69 1.89
N ASN A 79 1.17 -8.40 3.00
CA ASN A 79 2.45 -8.27 3.69
C ASN A 79 3.61 -8.82 2.86
N GLN A 80 3.39 -9.87 2.07
CA GLN A 80 4.42 -10.43 1.18
C GLN A 80 4.75 -9.45 0.04
N VAL A 81 3.73 -8.84 -0.56
CA VAL A 81 3.89 -7.81 -1.59
C VAL A 81 4.62 -6.59 -1.05
N ARG A 82 4.24 -6.10 0.14
CA ARG A 82 4.95 -5.00 0.81
C ARG A 82 6.41 -5.34 1.07
N CYS A 83 6.71 -6.52 1.60
CA CYS A 83 8.08 -6.95 1.84
C CYS A 83 8.92 -6.99 0.55
N ALA A 84 8.37 -7.51 -0.56
CA ALA A 84 9.08 -7.53 -1.84
C ALA A 84 9.39 -6.12 -2.36
N LEU A 85 8.40 -5.22 -2.33
CA LEU A 85 8.58 -3.85 -2.76
C LEU A 85 9.57 -3.11 -1.84
N SER A 86 9.48 -3.27 -0.52
CA SER A 86 10.41 -2.62 0.42
C SER A 86 11.85 -3.13 0.34
N PHE A 87 12.05 -4.39 -0.07
CA PHE A 87 13.40 -4.95 -0.25
C PHE A 87 14.07 -4.49 -1.56
N TYR A 88 13.29 -3.92 -2.48
CA TYR A 88 13.79 -3.49 -3.78
C TYR A 88 14.49 -2.13 -3.69
N GLY A 89 15.81 -2.17 -3.55
CA GLY A 89 16.65 -0.97 -3.36
C GLY A 89 17.46 -0.51 -4.58
N LEU A 90 17.47 -1.28 -5.67
CA LEU A 90 18.31 -1.00 -6.83
C LEU A 90 17.59 -1.33 -8.15
N HIS A 91 17.43 -0.33 -9.02
CA HIS A 91 16.89 -0.49 -10.37
C HIS A 91 17.89 0.06 -11.39
N ASP A 92 18.36 -0.78 -12.32
CA ASP A 92 19.31 -0.41 -13.37
C ASP A 92 20.53 0.39 -12.86
N LYS A 93 21.10 -0.08 -11.73
CA LYS A 93 22.26 0.51 -11.03
C LYS A 93 22.00 1.86 -10.34
N ARG A 94 20.75 2.31 -10.28
CA ARG A 94 20.33 3.47 -9.50
C ARG A 94 19.67 3.00 -8.21
N GLU A 95 19.99 3.67 -7.11
CA GLU A 95 19.28 3.48 -5.85
C GLU A 95 17.85 3.98 -6.01
N CYS A 96 16.91 3.18 -5.54
CA CYS A 96 15.49 3.50 -5.63
C CYS A 96 14.76 2.96 -4.41
N ALA A 97 13.63 3.59 -4.07
CA ALA A 97 12.75 3.10 -3.03
C ALA A 97 11.31 3.11 -3.52
N PHE A 98 10.54 2.11 -3.09
CA PHE A 98 9.10 2.13 -3.29
C PHE A 98 8.40 2.86 -2.14
N ARG A 99 7.54 3.82 -2.46
CA ARG A 99 6.48 4.30 -1.57
C ARG A 99 5.19 3.54 -1.83
N ILE A 100 4.58 3.07 -0.75
CA ILE A 100 3.43 2.16 -0.79
C ILE A 100 2.35 2.72 0.13
N ASP A 101 1.25 3.16 -0.47
CA ASP A 101 0.05 3.57 0.23
C ASP A 101 -1.03 2.51 0.01
N THR A 102 -1.86 2.27 1.02
CA THR A 102 -2.93 1.26 0.94
C THR A 102 -4.26 1.95 0.93
N LYS A 103 -5.07 1.64 -0.08
CA LYS A 103 -6.45 2.09 -0.12
C LYS A 103 -7.24 1.22 0.84
N THR A 104 -7.30 1.63 2.10
CA THR A 104 -8.29 1.08 3.02
C THR A 104 -9.64 1.63 2.56
N GLU A 105 -10.62 0.76 2.27
CA GLU A 105 -11.99 1.21 2.02
C GLU A 105 -12.41 2.04 3.25
N GLU A 106 -12.67 3.33 3.05
CA GLU A 106 -13.32 4.20 4.03
C GLU A 106 -14.72 3.64 4.30
N GLY A 107 -14.82 2.77 5.29
CA GLY A 107 -16.03 2.69 6.10
C GLY A 107 -16.08 3.98 6.91
N GLY A 108 -16.93 4.91 6.50
CA GLY A 108 -17.10 6.20 7.16
C GLY A 108 -17.43 6.03 8.64
N ASN A 109 -16.76 6.85 9.45
CA ASN A 109 -17.20 7.36 10.75
C ASN A 109 -16.23 8.50 11.12
N ASN A 110 -16.18 9.54 10.30
CA ASN A 110 -15.97 10.86 10.87
C ASN A 110 -17.33 11.51 10.78
N ASP A 111 -18.03 11.43 11.91
CA ASP A 111 -19.22 12.23 12.17
C ASP A 111 -18.85 13.68 11.85
N ASP A 112 -19.53 14.21 10.84
CA ASP A 112 -19.90 15.62 10.76
C ASP A 112 -20.72 15.94 12.02
N ASP A 113 -20.05 16.02 13.18
CA ASP A 113 -20.51 16.89 14.24
C ASP A 113 -19.92 18.27 13.89
N ASP A 114 -20.60 18.91 12.95
CA ASP A 114 -20.96 20.32 13.07
C ASP A 114 -21.45 20.53 14.50
N ASP A 115 -20.59 21.05 15.37
CA ASP A 115 -21.06 21.87 16.48
C ASP A 115 -20.26 23.18 16.44
N ASP A 116 -20.99 24.18 15.96
CA ASP A 116 -20.74 25.60 16.02
C ASP A 116 -20.30 26.06 17.42
N ASP A 117 -19.61 27.23 17.44
CA ASP A 117 -19.61 28.21 18.54
C ASP A 117 -19.01 27.73 19.90
N ASP A 118 -18.08 28.43 20.54
CA ASP A 118 -18.10 29.85 20.85
C ASP A 118 -16.67 30.32 21.18
N GLU A 119 -16.41 31.59 20.90
CA GLU A 119 -15.32 32.33 21.50
C GLU A 119 -15.38 32.31 23.04
N GLU A 120 -14.24 32.11 23.70
CA GLU A 120 -13.98 32.90 24.91
C GLU A 120 -12.50 33.23 25.06
N SER A 121 -12.24 34.54 24.97
CA SER A 121 -10.96 35.19 25.21
C SER A 121 -10.53 35.00 26.66
N LEU A 122 -9.42 34.29 26.91
CA LEU A 122 -8.82 34.23 28.25
C LEU A 122 -8.13 35.56 28.60
N ILE A 123 -8.90 36.50 29.16
CA ILE A 123 -8.37 37.66 29.88
C ILE A 123 -7.81 37.16 31.22
N MET A 124 -6.52 37.33 31.45
CA MET A 124 -5.91 37.06 32.76
C MET A 124 -6.19 38.22 33.71
N PRO A 125 -6.62 37.98 34.96
CA PRO A 125 -6.72 39.02 35.97
C PRO A 125 -5.33 39.51 36.38
N ILE A 126 -5.23 40.83 36.53
CA ILE A 126 -4.10 41.56 37.10
C ILE A 126 -4.18 41.42 38.62
N ASP A 127 -3.07 41.05 39.26
CA ASP A 127 -2.74 41.41 40.65
C ASP A 127 -1.49 42.30 40.65
#